data_AF-A0A9E4EIF4-F1
#
_entry.id   AF-A0A9E4EIF4-F1
#
_cell.length_a   1.000
_cell.length_b   1.000
_cell.length_c   1.000
_cell.angle_alpha   90.00
_cell.angle_beta   90.00
_cell.angle_gamma   90.00
#
_symmetry.space_group_name_H-M   'P 1'
#
loop_
_entity.id
_entity.type
_entity.pdbx_description
1 polymer ?
#
loop_
_entity_poly.entity_id
_entity_poly.type
_entity_poly.pdbx_seq_one_letter_code
_entity_poly.pdbx_strand_id
1 'polypeptide(L)'
;MDRTTLILHSQFPIGEVSPLIFGGFLEHLGRSIYTGVYDPASAMRRDVIDALRELEMTIVRYPGGNFASGYHWRDGVGAKDTRPTVRELAWQSIEPNTFGTDEFVKLCRKLDWQPMLAVNLGTGTPEEARDWVDYCNSPTGTRFADERAANGSEEPHAVPIWCLGNEMDGPWQLGHVPADQYAIRAQQAAKMMKDCDRSVATVACGSSGPGMATFLEWDRTVLEHVGGLADYVSLHRYVGNRNGDSADYLAVTNSVDRQIEAVDACTRLVSEQRQSAERARLCFDEWNVWYRARGGDGGGAFAPALLEERYNHRRHVPDELHPACGLREDRQSRPTGERHRSGHDPR
;
A
#
# COMPACT_ATOMS: atom_id res chain seq x y z
N MET A 1 -31.60 -20.63 -12.80
CA MET A 1 -31.06 -19.36 -12.28
C MET A 1 -32.20 -18.37 -12.23
N ASP A 2 -32.42 -17.75 -11.09
CA ASP A 2 -33.40 -16.68 -10.97
C ASP A 2 -32.96 -15.49 -11.81
N ARG A 3 -33.93 -14.75 -12.35
CA ARG A 3 -33.65 -13.59 -13.21
C ARG A 3 -33.26 -12.40 -12.33
N THR A 4 -32.01 -11.95 -12.42
CA THR A 4 -31.54 -10.70 -11.82
C THR A 4 -31.74 -9.53 -12.80
N THR A 5 -32.23 -8.39 -12.29
CA THR A 5 -32.37 -7.15 -13.08
C THR A 5 -31.44 -6.08 -12.49
N LEU A 6 -30.61 -5.46 -13.33
CA LEU A 6 -29.73 -4.34 -12.98
C LEU A 6 -30.22 -3.09 -13.71
N ILE A 7 -30.28 -1.95 -13.01
CA ILE A 7 -30.65 -0.64 -13.58
C ILE A 7 -29.43 0.27 -13.47
N LEU A 8 -28.92 0.75 -14.61
CA LEU A 8 -27.80 1.69 -14.68
C LEU A 8 -28.37 3.06 -15.04
N HIS A 9 -28.28 4.01 -14.11
CA HIS A 9 -28.91 5.32 -14.26
C HIS A 9 -27.95 6.44 -13.90
N SER A 10 -27.57 7.28 -14.87
CA SER A 10 -26.55 8.31 -14.71
C SER A 10 -26.90 9.42 -13.71
N GLN A 11 -28.19 9.59 -13.38
CA GLN A 11 -28.64 10.53 -12.35
C GLN A 11 -28.56 10.00 -10.90
N PHE A 12 -28.13 8.75 -10.69
CA PHE A 12 -27.92 8.18 -9.34
C PHE A 12 -26.45 7.82 -9.11
N PRO A 13 -25.51 8.78 -9.20
CA PRO A 13 -24.12 8.52 -8.87
C PRO A 13 -23.94 8.31 -7.36
N ILE A 14 -23.02 7.43 -6.98
CA ILE A 14 -22.59 7.28 -5.57
C ILE A 14 -21.55 8.34 -5.21
N GLY A 15 -20.53 8.50 -6.06
CA GLY A 15 -19.44 9.46 -5.86
C GLY A 15 -18.34 9.31 -6.91
N GLU A 16 -17.36 10.19 -6.87
CA GLU A 16 -16.15 10.07 -7.70
C GLU A 16 -15.27 8.92 -7.20
N VAL A 17 -14.80 8.08 -8.12
CA VAL A 17 -13.89 6.99 -7.79
C VAL A 17 -12.49 7.56 -7.67
N SER A 18 -11.97 7.62 -6.45
CA SER A 18 -10.59 8.04 -6.21
C SER A 18 -9.62 7.07 -6.91
N PRO A 19 -8.64 7.55 -7.70
CA PRO A 19 -7.64 6.68 -8.31
C PRO A 19 -6.85 5.90 -7.25
N LEU A 20 -6.69 6.47 -6.04
CA LEU A 20 -5.91 5.89 -4.95
C LEU A 20 -6.40 4.52 -4.45
N ILE A 21 -7.63 4.10 -4.81
CA ILE A 21 -8.12 2.76 -4.47
C ILE A 21 -7.42 1.65 -5.29
N PHE A 22 -6.79 2.02 -6.42
CA PHE A 22 -5.99 1.11 -7.25
C PHE A 22 -4.51 1.12 -6.81
N GLY A 23 -4.31 1.05 -5.50
CA GLY A 23 -2.99 1.06 -4.88
C GLY A 23 -2.35 -0.32 -4.77
N GLY A 24 -1.03 -0.31 -4.54
CA GLY A 24 -0.23 -1.48 -4.18
C GLY A 24 0.43 -1.32 -2.82
N PHE A 25 1.11 -2.38 -2.38
CA PHE A 25 1.84 -2.40 -1.13
C PHE A 25 3.13 -3.21 -1.29
N LEU A 26 4.25 -2.62 -0.87
CA LEU A 26 5.58 -3.20 -0.98
C LEU A 26 6.30 -3.13 0.36
N GLU A 27 6.42 -4.29 1.00
CA GLU A 27 7.13 -4.43 2.27
C GLU A 27 8.52 -5.05 2.08
N HIS A 28 9.46 -4.69 2.97
CA HIS A 28 10.68 -5.47 3.23
C HIS A 28 10.36 -6.81 3.89
N LEU A 29 9.71 -7.69 3.11
CA LEU A 29 9.22 -8.99 3.53
C LEU A 29 9.65 -10.03 2.51
N GLY A 30 10.37 -11.05 2.98
CA GLY A 30 10.79 -12.19 2.18
C GLY A 30 11.50 -11.76 0.89
N ARG A 31 10.88 -12.04 -0.26
CA ARG A 31 11.44 -11.76 -1.59
C ARG A 31 10.78 -10.61 -2.34
N SER A 32 9.94 -9.81 -1.67
CA SER A 32 9.22 -8.69 -2.30
C SER A 32 10.17 -7.63 -2.87
N ILE A 33 11.13 -7.19 -2.05
CA ILE A 33 12.22 -6.30 -2.48
C ILE A 33 13.32 -7.12 -3.16
N TYR A 34 14.05 -7.88 -2.35
CA TYR A 34 15.24 -8.59 -2.78
C TYR A 34 14.88 -9.85 -3.56
N THR A 35 15.47 -10.00 -4.76
CA THR A 35 15.11 -11.01 -5.76
C THR A 35 13.73 -10.81 -6.41
N GLY A 36 12.91 -9.90 -5.88
CA GLY A 36 11.65 -9.42 -6.45
C GLY A 36 11.87 -8.18 -7.31
N VAL A 37 11.49 -6.99 -6.83
CA VAL A 37 11.67 -5.75 -7.61
C VAL A 37 13.12 -5.34 -7.78
N TYR A 38 14.00 -5.76 -6.88
CA TYR A 38 15.39 -5.33 -6.82
C TYR A 38 16.35 -6.51 -6.62
N ASP A 39 17.40 -6.54 -7.43
CA ASP A 39 18.56 -7.41 -7.26
C ASP A 39 19.77 -6.55 -6.91
N PRO A 40 20.40 -6.72 -5.72
CA PRO A 40 21.58 -5.97 -5.33
C PRO A 40 22.73 -6.03 -6.34
N ALA A 41 22.84 -7.10 -7.13
CA ALA A 41 23.89 -7.27 -8.14
C ALA A 41 23.57 -6.61 -9.49
N SER A 42 22.28 -6.46 -9.83
CA SER A 42 21.85 -6.04 -11.18
C SER A 42 20.86 -4.87 -11.23
N ALA A 43 20.58 -4.25 -10.08
CA ALA A 43 19.61 -3.18 -9.86
C ALA A 43 18.14 -3.64 -10.01
N MET A 44 17.22 -2.74 -10.35
CA MET A 44 15.80 -3.06 -10.45
C MET A 44 15.53 -4.04 -11.59
N ARG A 45 14.77 -5.11 -11.32
CA ARG A 45 14.49 -6.18 -12.27
C ARG A 45 13.53 -5.73 -13.37
N ARG A 46 14.02 -5.70 -14.62
CA ARG A 46 13.27 -5.20 -15.78
C ARG A 46 11.98 -5.97 -16.04
N ASP A 47 12.04 -7.30 -16.00
CA ASP A 47 10.89 -8.18 -16.19
C ASP A 47 9.80 -7.93 -15.14
N VAL A 48 10.19 -7.71 -13.88
CA VAL A 48 9.25 -7.38 -12.79
C VAL A 48 8.66 -5.99 -12.99
N ILE A 49 9.46 -4.99 -13.36
CA ILE A 49 8.99 -3.62 -13.65
C ILE A 49 8.00 -3.62 -14.81
N ASP A 50 8.27 -4.38 -15.87
CA ASP A 50 7.39 -4.44 -17.04
C ASP A 50 6.04 -5.09 -16.67
N ALA A 51 6.04 -6.15 -15.86
CA ALA A 51 4.81 -6.74 -15.32
C ALA A 51 4.04 -5.78 -14.39
N LEU A 52 4.75 -5.05 -13.53
CA LEU A 52 4.13 -4.07 -12.63
C LEU A 52 3.51 -2.88 -13.38
N ARG A 53 4.06 -2.52 -14.55
CA ARG A 53 3.51 -1.45 -15.39
C ARG A 53 2.12 -1.81 -15.93
N GLU A 54 1.86 -3.09 -16.20
CA GLU A 54 0.55 -3.55 -16.69
C GLU A 54 -0.57 -3.44 -15.64
N LEU A 55 -0.23 -3.31 -14.35
CA LEU A 55 -1.20 -3.19 -13.27
C LEU A 55 -1.77 -1.77 -13.13
N GLU A 56 -1.12 -0.78 -13.72
CA GLU A 56 -1.54 0.65 -13.68
C GLU A 56 -1.87 1.13 -12.26
N MET A 57 -1.10 0.67 -11.27
CA MET A 57 -1.27 1.11 -9.88
C MET A 57 -1.01 2.61 -9.77
N THR A 58 -1.71 3.29 -8.87
CA THR A 58 -1.62 4.75 -8.76
C THR A 58 -0.82 5.22 -7.56
N ILE A 59 -0.73 4.38 -6.53
CA ILE A 59 -0.04 4.67 -5.27
C ILE A 59 0.51 3.37 -4.68
N VAL A 60 1.65 3.42 -4.01
CA VAL A 60 2.22 2.24 -3.33
C VAL A 60 2.66 2.57 -1.91
N ARG A 61 2.18 1.78 -0.94
CA ARG A 61 2.61 1.81 0.47
C ARG A 61 3.98 1.14 0.67
N TYR A 62 4.84 1.71 1.49
CA TYR A 62 6.23 1.27 1.78
C TYR A 62 6.70 1.88 3.12
N PRO A 63 7.72 1.38 3.86
CA PRO A 63 8.52 0.17 3.68
C PRO A 63 7.87 -1.07 4.29
N GLY A 64 6.69 -0.92 4.86
CA GLY A 64 5.98 -2.06 5.37
C GLY A 64 4.69 -1.76 6.09
N GLY A 65 4.13 -2.90 6.46
CA GLY A 65 3.34 -3.12 7.64
C GLY A 65 4.30 -3.48 8.76
N ASN A 66 4.44 -4.76 9.13
CA ASN A 66 5.15 -5.14 10.35
C ASN A 66 6.61 -4.66 10.40
N PHE A 67 7.33 -4.70 9.27
CA PHE A 67 8.72 -4.22 9.14
C PHE A 67 8.89 -2.76 9.61
N ALA A 68 7.93 -1.88 9.29
CA ALA A 68 8.05 -0.45 9.55
C ALA A 68 8.16 -0.13 11.06
N SER A 69 7.62 -0.97 11.94
CA SER A 69 7.63 -0.75 13.39
C SER A 69 8.99 -0.96 14.07
N GLY A 70 9.98 -1.48 13.35
CA GLY A 70 11.37 -1.61 13.81
C GLY A 70 12.39 -0.94 12.90
N TYR A 71 11.94 -0.25 11.85
CA TYR A 71 12.79 0.30 10.82
C TYR A 71 13.25 1.71 11.16
N HIS A 72 14.54 1.98 11.05
CA HIS A 72 15.09 3.33 11.15
C HIS A 72 15.46 3.83 9.75
N TRP A 73 14.70 4.79 9.22
CA TRP A 73 14.76 5.17 7.80
C TRP A 73 16.14 5.63 7.33
N ARG A 74 16.94 6.17 8.25
CA ARG A 74 18.31 6.63 7.97
C ARG A 74 19.25 5.47 7.62
N ASP A 75 18.94 4.25 8.04
CA ASP A 75 19.72 3.06 7.68
C ASP A 75 19.60 2.76 6.17
N GLY A 76 18.50 3.18 5.53
CA GLY A 76 18.22 2.95 4.11
C GLY A 76 18.62 4.08 3.15
N VAL A 77 19.28 5.14 3.60
CA VAL A 77 19.70 6.26 2.74
C VAL A 77 21.22 6.42 2.72
N GLY A 78 21.74 7.27 1.83
CA GLY A 78 23.18 7.47 1.70
C GLY A 78 23.89 6.38 0.91
N ALA A 79 25.23 6.39 0.99
CA ALA A 79 26.08 5.48 0.23
C ALA A 79 25.87 4.03 0.68
N LYS A 80 25.59 3.13 -0.27
CA LYS A 80 25.16 1.75 0.01
C LYS A 80 26.17 0.94 0.84
N ASP A 81 27.46 1.23 0.69
CA ASP A 81 28.57 0.60 1.43
C ASP A 81 28.67 1.05 2.89
N THR A 82 27.99 2.15 3.26
CA THR A 82 27.91 2.66 4.64
C THR A 82 26.62 2.26 5.37
N ARG A 83 25.64 1.70 4.65
CA ARG A 83 24.35 1.31 5.24
C ARG A 83 24.51 0.05 6.10
N PRO A 84 23.93 0.02 7.30
CA PRO A 84 24.09 -1.12 8.19
C PRO A 84 23.27 -2.32 7.72
N THR A 85 23.81 -3.53 7.92
CA THR A 85 23.02 -4.76 7.89
C THR A 85 22.46 -5.03 9.28
N VAL A 86 21.15 -5.21 9.39
CA VAL A 86 20.44 -5.35 10.67
C VAL A 86 19.67 -6.66 10.75
N ARG A 87 19.43 -7.09 11.99
CA ARG A 87 18.47 -8.16 12.30
C ARG A 87 17.07 -7.54 12.28
N GLU A 88 16.31 -7.90 11.27
CA GLU A 88 14.91 -7.50 11.12
C GLU A 88 14.03 -8.46 11.94
N LEU A 89 13.13 -7.91 12.78
CA LEU A 89 12.44 -8.66 13.83
C LEU A 89 11.00 -9.06 13.50
N ALA A 90 10.32 -8.35 12.61
CA ALA A 90 8.96 -8.70 12.20
C ALA A 90 8.93 -10.05 11.47
N TRP A 91 9.90 -10.29 10.59
CA TRP A 91 10.02 -11.48 9.76
C TRP A 91 11.28 -12.28 10.06
N GLN A 92 11.96 -11.99 11.16
CA GLN A 92 13.13 -12.73 11.65
C GLN A 92 14.19 -12.95 10.56
N SER A 93 14.46 -11.91 9.77
CA SER A 93 15.31 -11.93 8.59
C SER A 93 16.56 -11.06 8.75
N ILE A 94 17.43 -11.03 7.74
CA ILE A 94 18.55 -10.09 7.65
C ILE A 94 18.22 -9.02 6.61
N GLU A 95 18.26 -7.75 7.03
CA GLU A 95 18.01 -6.58 6.18
C GLU A 95 19.32 -5.83 5.92
N PRO A 96 19.86 -5.83 4.69
CA PRO A 96 21.11 -5.15 4.37
C PRO A 96 20.95 -3.65 4.05
N ASN A 97 19.71 -3.15 4.00
CA ASN A 97 19.34 -1.76 3.69
C ASN A 97 19.85 -1.23 2.34
N THR A 98 20.20 -2.12 1.40
CA THR A 98 20.70 -1.73 0.06
C THR A 98 19.61 -1.15 -0.86
N PHE A 99 18.35 -1.29 -0.46
CA PHE A 99 17.19 -0.64 -1.03
C PHE A 99 16.49 0.15 0.08
N GLY A 100 16.33 1.46 -0.08
CA GLY A 100 15.65 2.30 0.89
C GLY A 100 14.81 3.39 0.22
N THR A 101 14.58 4.50 0.92
CA THR A 101 13.72 5.61 0.49
C THR A 101 14.03 6.08 -0.93
N ASP A 102 15.30 6.36 -1.24
CA ASP A 102 15.69 6.90 -2.55
C ASP A 102 15.49 5.89 -3.69
N GLU A 103 15.76 4.62 -3.44
CA GLU A 103 15.52 3.56 -4.42
C GLU A 103 14.02 3.32 -4.64
N PHE A 104 13.22 3.35 -3.58
CA PHE A 104 11.76 3.24 -3.65
C PHE A 104 11.14 4.39 -4.45
N VAL A 105 11.51 5.64 -4.16
CA VAL A 105 10.98 6.80 -4.90
C VAL A 105 11.39 6.74 -6.38
N LYS A 106 12.61 6.27 -6.69
CA LYS A 106 13.02 6.03 -8.09
C LYS A 106 12.15 4.97 -8.77
N LEU A 107 11.74 3.92 -8.05
CA LEU A 107 10.82 2.90 -8.57
C LEU A 107 9.45 3.51 -8.86
N CYS A 108 8.89 4.26 -7.90
CA CYS A 108 7.63 4.98 -8.06
C CYS A 108 7.64 5.90 -9.27
N ARG A 109 8.67 6.74 -9.44
CA ARG A 109 8.82 7.62 -10.62
C ARG A 109 8.89 6.86 -11.93
N LYS A 110 9.49 5.66 -11.94
CA LYS A 110 9.61 4.83 -13.16
C LYS A 110 8.27 4.21 -13.59
N LEU A 111 7.37 4.02 -12.64
CA LEU A 111 6.08 3.36 -12.82
C LEU A 111 4.89 4.31 -12.70
N ASP A 112 5.15 5.62 -12.54
CA ASP A 112 4.16 6.68 -12.36
C ASP A 112 3.26 6.47 -11.13
N TRP A 113 3.87 6.04 -10.03
CA TRP A 113 3.18 5.83 -8.76
C TRP A 113 3.40 6.99 -7.81
N GLN A 114 2.37 7.33 -7.04
CA GLN A 114 2.57 8.12 -5.83
C GLN A 114 3.18 7.24 -4.72
N PRO A 115 4.18 7.73 -3.97
CA PRO A 115 4.68 7.02 -2.81
C PRO A 115 3.77 7.27 -1.58
N MET A 116 3.55 6.23 -0.78
CA MET A 116 2.90 6.32 0.54
C MET A 116 3.84 5.71 1.59
N LEU A 117 4.30 6.51 2.56
CA LEU A 117 5.35 6.08 3.49
C LEU A 117 4.82 5.81 4.90
N ALA A 118 5.13 4.66 5.47
CA ALA A 118 4.82 4.31 6.85
C ALA A 118 5.99 4.64 7.78
N VAL A 119 5.78 5.55 8.73
CA VAL A 119 6.81 5.93 9.72
C VAL A 119 6.86 4.93 10.87
N ASN A 120 8.02 4.78 11.52
CA ASN A 120 8.18 3.89 12.66
C ASN A 120 7.59 4.53 13.94
N LEU A 121 6.45 4.00 14.41
CA LEU A 121 5.87 4.33 15.73
C LEU A 121 5.94 3.15 16.74
N GLY A 122 6.66 2.09 16.40
CA GLY A 122 6.92 0.97 17.30
C GLY A 122 8.11 1.25 18.20
N THR A 123 9.31 1.30 17.61
CA THR A 123 10.57 1.64 18.30
C THR A 123 11.08 3.05 18.01
N GLY A 124 10.54 3.69 16.97
CA GLY A 124 10.90 5.05 16.56
C GLY A 124 10.26 6.15 17.39
N THR A 125 10.48 7.39 16.98
CA THR A 125 9.97 8.58 17.67
C THR A 125 9.20 9.52 16.72
N PRO A 126 8.29 10.37 17.25
CA PRO A 126 7.69 11.46 16.47
C PRO A 126 8.70 12.38 15.76
N GLU A 127 9.86 12.63 16.39
CA GLU A 127 10.96 13.41 15.80
C GLU A 127 11.53 12.72 14.56
N GLU A 128 11.80 11.41 14.65
CA GLU A 128 12.31 10.61 13.53
C GLU A 128 11.35 10.60 12.34
N ALA A 129 10.04 10.54 12.60
CA ALA A 129 9.01 10.64 11.57
C ALA A 129 9.02 12.01 10.87
N ARG A 130 9.10 13.10 11.65
CA ARG A 130 9.20 14.46 11.11
C ARG A 130 10.48 14.68 10.31
N ASP A 131 11.60 14.15 10.79
CA ASP A 131 12.89 14.26 10.10
C ASP A 131 12.86 13.55 8.74
N TRP A 132 12.11 12.44 8.63
CA TRP A 132 11.88 11.79 7.35
C TRP A 132 11.03 12.64 6.40
N VAL A 133 10.02 13.37 6.92
CA VAL A 133 9.27 14.35 6.12
C VAL A 133 10.18 15.48 5.64
N ASP A 134 11.05 16.03 6.50
CA ASP A 134 12.03 17.06 6.10
C ASP A 134 12.96 16.53 4.99
N TYR A 135 13.48 15.30 5.16
CA TYR A 135 14.27 14.62 4.15
C TYR A 135 13.53 14.49 2.82
N CYS A 136 12.27 14.05 2.82
CA CYS A 136 11.52 13.75 1.60
C CYS A 136 10.90 14.97 0.92
N ASN A 137 10.43 15.96 1.67
CA ASN A 137 9.50 16.97 1.15
C ASN A 137 10.05 18.40 1.20
N SER A 138 11.03 18.71 2.06
CA SER A 138 11.55 20.07 2.17
C SER A 138 12.48 20.44 1.01
N PRO A 139 12.46 21.71 0.55
CA PRO A 139 13.53 22.23 -0.30
C PRO A 139 14.87 22.21 0.46
N THR A 140 15.98 22.21 -0.27
CA THR A 140 17.33 22.30 0.31
C THR A 140 17.50 23.56 1.18
N GLY A 141 18.39 23.51 2.16
CA GLY A 141 18.61 24.55 3.17
C GLY A 141 18.34 24.10 4.61
N THR A 142 17.90 22.86 4.80
CA THR A 142 17.76 22.20 6.11
C THR A 142 18.61 20.94 6.15
N ARG A 143 18.95 20.48 7.37
CA ARG A 143 19.85 19.34 7.58
C ARG A 143 19.47 18.11 6.75
N PHE A 144 18.20 17.69 6.78
CA PHE A 144 17.80 16.45 6.13
C PHE A 144 17.49 16.63 4.65
N ALA A 145 17.00 17.80 4.23
CA ALA A 145 16.87 18.10 2.80
C ALA A 145 18.24 18.18 2.09
N ASP A 146 19.25 18.75 2.75
CA ASP A 146 20.62 18.80 2.24
C ASP A 146 21.25 17.39 2.22
N GLU A 147 20.92 16.53 3.21
CA GLU A 147 21.29 15.11 3.20
C GLU A 147 20.68 14.39 1.99
N ARG A 148 19.40 14.62 1.67
CA ARG A 148 18.74 14.08 0.46
C ARG A 148 19.46 14.55 -0.82
N ALA A 149 19.76 15.85 -0.92
CA ALA A 149 20.46 16.41 -2.07
C ALA A 149 21.85 15.78 -2.25
N ALA A 150 22.62 15.64 -1.15
CA ALA A 150 23.92 14.97 -1.15
C ALA A 150 23.84 13.49 -1.55
N ASN A 151 22.70 12.84 -1.28
CA ASN A 151 22.42 11.46 -1.70
C ASN A 151 21.99 11.34 -3.18
N GLY A 152 22.00 12.45 -3.92
CA GLY A 152 21.77 12.49 -5.36
C GLY A 152 20.33 12.81 -5.77
N SER A 153 19.50 13.33 -4.85
CA SER A 153 18.15 13.82 -5.16
C SER A 153 17.98 15.25 -4.67
N GLU A 154 18.39 16.21 -5.50
CA GLU A 154 18.30 17.65 -5.19
C GLU A 154 16.84 18.08 -4.97
N GLU A 155 15.97 17.75 -5.91
CA GLU A 155 14.53 18.00 -5.80
C GLU A 155 13.88 17.13 -4.71
N PRO A 156 12.91 17.66 -3.96
CA PRO A 156 12.10 16.87 -3.04
C PRO A 156 11.48 15.64 -3.70
N HIS A 157 11.36 14.57 -2.92
CA HIS A 157 10.60 13.37 -3.28
C HIS A 157 9.10 13.65 -3.34
N ALA A 158 8.62 14.67 -2.60
CA ALA A 158 7.24 15.14 -2.57
C ALA A 158 6.23 14.02 -2.25
N VAL A 159 6.46 13.33 -1.13
CA VAL A 159 5.62 12.21 -0.68
C VAL A 159 4.29 12.75 -0.13
N PRO A 160 3.14 12.43 -0.76
CA PRO A 160 1.86 13.05 -0.42
C PRO A 160 1.17 12.43 0.79
N ILE A 161 1.37 11.14 1.06
CA ILE A 161 0.61 10.39 2.08
C ILE A 161 1.56 9.63 2.99
N TRP A 162 1.31 9.72 4.30
CA TRP A 162 2.12 9.07 5.32
C TRP A 162 1.28 8.25 6.31
N CYS A 163 1.61 6.98 6.52
CA CYS A 163 1.01 6.16 7.57
C CYS A 163 1.67 6.45 8.91
N LEU A 164 0.88 6.70 9.94
CA LEU A 164 1.31 6.87 11.31
C LEU A 164 1.55 5.50 11.95
N GLY A 165 2.65 4.84 11.59
CA GLY A 165 2.94 3.48 12.04
C GLY A 165 2.34 2.39 11.15
N ASN A 166 2.12 1.24 11.79
CA ASN A 166 1.39 0.08 11.28
C ASN A 166 0.33 -0.36 12.32
N GLU A 167 -0.42 -1.45 12.08
CA GLU A 167 -1.38 -2.06 13.01
C GLU A 167 -0.77 -2.48 14.37
N MET A 168 -0.70 -1.54 15.31
CA MET A 168 -0.07 -1.73 16.63
C MET A 168 -0.95 -2.46 17.66
N ASP A 169 -2.18 -2.83 17.31
CA ASP A 169 -3.13 -3.52 18.19
C ASP A 169 -2.85 -5.04 18.29
N GLY A 170 -2.09 -5.60 17.34
CA GLY A 170 -1.68 -6.99 17.34
C GLY A 170 -0.55 -7.30 18.33
N PRO A 171 -0.64 -8.34 19.18
CA PRO A 171 0.42 -8.70 20.14
C PRO A 171 1.70 -9.25 19.49
N TRP A 172 1.66 -9.57 18.19
CA TRP A 172 2.85 -9.94 17.40
C TRP A 172 3.69 -8.74 16.98
N GLN A 173 3.12 -7.52 17.04
CA GLN A 173 3.73 -6.34 16.47
C GLN A 173 4.83 -5.78 17.37
N LEU A 174 5.97 -5.44 16.77
CA LEU A 174 7.02 -4.75 17.52
C LEU A 174 6.51 -3.39 18.01
N GLY A 175 6.63 -3.13 19.30
CA GLY A 175 6.12 -1.91 19.92
C GLY A 175 4.61 -1.92 20.20
N HIS A 176 3.95 -3.09 20.16
CA HIS A 176 2.55 -3.26 20.55
C HIS A 176 2.22 -2.53 21.85
N VAL A 177 1.14 -1.76 21.82
CA VAL A 177 0.63 -0.98 22.95
C VAL A 177 -0.89 -0.87 22.88
N PRO A 178 -1.56 -0.53 24.00
CA PRO A 178 -2.98 -0.15 23.98
C PRO A 178 -3.27 1.06 23.09
N ALA A 179 -4.54 1.20 22.68
CA ALA A 179 -4.99 2.19 21.70
C ALA A 179 -4.64 3.64 22.08
N ASP A 180 -4.81 4.02 23.34
CA ASP A 180 -4.51 5.36 23.87
C ASP A 180 -3.02 5.70 23.73
N GLN A 181 -2.14 4.74 24.03
CA GLN A 181 -0.70 4.94 23.93
C GLN A 181 -0.24 5.08 22.48
N TYR A 182 -0.78 4.24 21.58
CA TYR A 182 -0.55 4.41 20.15
C TYR A 182 -1.05 5.78 19.68
N ALA A 183 -2.27 6.16 20.07
CA ALA A 183 -2.89 7.39 19.61
C ALA A 183 -2.15 8.66 20.07
N ILE A 184 -1.57 8.67 21.27
CA ILE A 184 -0.69 9.76 21.73
C ILE A 184 0.53 9.89 20.82
N ARG A 185 1.21 8.77 20.49
CA ARG A 185 2.37 8.78 19.58
C ARG A 185 2.00 9.24 18.19
N ALA A 186 0.90 8.72 17.65
CA ALA A 186 0.38 9.07 16.33
C ALA A 186 0.00 10.56 16.25
N GLN A 187 -0.65 11.10 17.29
CA GLN A 187 -1.00 12.52 17.35
C GLN A 187 0.26 13.41 17.36
N GLN A 188 1.26 13.08 18.17
CA GLN A 188 2.52 13.83 18.24
C GLN A 188 3.27 13.79 16.89
N ALA A 189 3.40 12.61 16.29
CA ALA A 189 4.03 12.43 14.99
C ALA A 189 3.30 13.21 13.90
N ALA A 190 1.97 13.06 13.79
CA ALA A 190 1.17 13.76 12.79
C ALA A 190 1.27 15.28 12.93
N LYS A 191 1.29 15.80 14.16
CA LYS A 191 1.47 17.24 14.41
C LYS A 191 2.81 17.72 13.89
N MET A 192 3.90 17.04 14.24
CA MET A 192 5.27 17.44 13.85
C MET A 192 5.48 17.30 12.34
N MET A 193 4.97 16.23 11.74
CA MET A 193 5.02 15.99 10.29
C MET A 193 4.26 17.09 9.52
N LYS A 194 3.02 17.38 9.90
CA LYS A 194 2.23 18.45 9.27
C LYS A 194 2.75 19.86 9.56
N ASP A 195 3.48 20.07 10.66
CA ASP A 195 4.19 21.32 10.91
C ASP A 195 5.40 21.49 9.97
N CYS A 196 6.06 20.38 9.61
CA CYS A 196 7.15 20.37 8.64
C CYS A 196 6.64 20.62 7.21
N ASP A 197 5.57 19.93 6.82
CA ASP A 197 4.93 20.09 5.51
C ASP A 197 3.40 20.01 5.67
N ARG A 198 2.73 21.14 5.47
CA ARG A 198 1.27 21.26 5.61
C ARG A 198 0.50 20.54 4.50
N SER A 199 1.16 20.18 3.41
CA SER A 199 0.51 19.55 2.26
C SER A 199 0.32 18.04 2.41
N VAL A 200 1.02 17.40 3.36
CA VAL A 200 0.93 15.95 3.55
C VAL A 200 -0.40 15.53 4.18
N ALA A 201 -0.91 14.40 3.71
CA ALA A 201 -1.98 13.67 4.35
C ALA A 201 -1.43 12.58 5.26
N THR A 202 -2.13 12.29 6.35
CA THR A 202 -1.75 11.28 7.35
C THR A 202 -2.83 10.22 7.51
N VAL A 203 -2.41 8.97 7.60
CA VAL A 203 -3.27 7.80 7.81
C VAL A 203 -3.04 7.28 9.23
N ALA A 204 -4.05 7.40 10.08
CA ALA A 204 -4.05 6.74 11.39
C ALA A 204 -4.29 5.23 11.21
N CYS A 205 -3.59 4.40 11.96
CA CYS A 205 -3.73 2.94 11.84
C CYS A 205 -5.00 2.49 12.56
N GLY A 206 -5.91 1.89 11.79
CA GLY A 206 -7.04 1.16 12.35
C GLY A 206 -6.61 -0.17 12.95
N SER A 207 -7.60 -0.94 13.39
CA SER A 207 -7.40 -2.30 13.93
C SER A 207 -6.80 -3.24 12.87
N SER A 208 -6.03 -4.25 13.29
CA SER A 208 -5.45 -5.28 12.39
C SER A 208 -6.50 -6.08 11.59
N GLY A 209 -7.76 -6.01 12.03
CA GLY A 209 -8.89 -6.56 11.31
C GLY A 209 -10.09 -6.78 12.23
N PRO A 210 -11.24 -7.21 11.67
CA PRO A 210 -12.48 -7.35 12.43
C PRO A 210 -12.48 -8.52 13.42
N GLY A 211 -11.46 -9.38 13.38
CA GLY A 211 -11.29 -10.48 14.34
C GLY A 211 -10.62 -10.06 15.65
N MET A 212 -10.11 -8.83 15.73
CA MET A 212 -9.45 -8.32 16.93
C MET A 212 -10.47 -8.05 18.04
N ALA A 213 -10.14 -8.40 19.28
CA ALA A 213 -11.01 -8.13 20.43
C ALA A 213 -11.23 -6.62 20.67
N THR A 214 -10.30 -5.79 20.17
CA THR A 214 -10.30 -4.34 20.25
C THR A 214 -10.95 -3.66 19.05
N PHE A 215 -11.45 -4.42 18.06
CA PHE A 215 -12.03 -3.86 16.84
C PHE A 215 -13.14 -2.83 17.15
N LEU A 216 -13.15 -1.71 16.40
CA LEU A 216 -13.96 -0.50 16.59
C LEU A 216 -13.66 0.32 17.85
N GLU A 217 -13.33 -0.31 18.98
CA GLU A 217 -12.94 0.45 20.18
C GLU A 217 -11.55 1.06 20.01
N TRP A 218 -10.63 0.32 19.39
CA TRP A 218 -9.34 0.83 18.93
C TRP A 218 -9.54 1.99 17.96
N ASP A 219 -10.30 1.76 16.88
CA ASP A 219 -10.51 2.74 15.81
C ASP A 219 -11.10 4.05 16.36
N ARG A 220 -12.11 3.94 17.24
CA ARG A 220 -12.73 5.07 17.93
C ARG A 220 -11.71 5.84 18.78
N THR A 221 -10.99 5.13 19.65
CA THR A 221 -10.02 5.74 20.58
C THR A 221 -8.92 6.48 19.81
N VAL A 222 -8.40 5.88 18.74
CA VAL A 222 -7.37 6.48 17.89
C VAL A 222 -7.89 7.74 17.22
N LEU A 223 -9.06 7.69 16.59
CA LEU A 223 -9.66 8.83 15.91
C LEU A 223 -10.01 9.97 16.88
N GLU A 224 -10.46 9.65 18.09
CA GLU A 224 -10.76 10.64 19.13
C GLU A 224 -9.52 11.44 19.53
N HIS A 225 -8.38 10.76 19.72
CA HIS A 225 -7.12 11.39 20.09
C HIS A 225 -6.48 12.14 18.92
N VAL A 226 -6.27 11.48 17.78
CA VAL A 226 -5.56 12.07 16.63
C VAL A 226 -6.39 13.20 16.01
N GLY A 227 -7.71 13.05 15.94
CA GLY A 227 -8.62 14.10 15.53
C GLY A 227 -8.38 14.60 14.10
N GLY A 228 -8.43 15.91 13.89
CA GLY A 228 -8.20 16.53 12.58
C GLY A 228 -6.78 16.37 12.02
N LEU A 229 -5.88 15.71 12.75
CA LEU A 229 -4.58 15.28 12.22
C LEU A 229 -4.64 13.92 11.51
N ALA A 230 -5.80 13.27 11.42
CA ALA A 230 -6.00 12.06 10.64
C ALA A 230 -6.88 12.36 9.42
N ASP A 231 -6.26 12.44 8.24
CA ASP A 231 -7.01 12.57 6.98
C ASP A 231 -7.67 11.24 6.59
N TYR A 232 -7.06 10.12 6.99
CA TYR A 232 -7.56 8.78 6.78
C TYR A 232 -7.42 7.90 8.03
N VAL A 233 -8.22 6.82 8.08
CA VAL A 233 -8.03 5.67 8.96
C VAL A 233 -7.84 4.40 8.13
N SER A 234 -6.89 3.56 8.51
CA SER A 234 -6.57 2.33 7.76
C SER A 234 -7.56 1.19 8.04
N LEU A 235 -7.70 0.27 7.09
CA LEU A 235 -8.45 -0.98 7.24
C LEU A 235 -7.68 -2.12 6.60
N HIS A 236 -7.58 -3.23 7.31
CA HIS A 236 -6.87 -4.41 6.82
C HIS A 236 -7.79 -5.63 6.73
N ARG A 237 -7.65 -6.41 5.66
CA ARG A 237 -8.42 -7.64 5.47
C ARG A 237 -7.77 -8.65 4.55
N TYR A 238 -7.52 -9.83 5.10
CA TYR A 238 -7.15 -11.01 4.32
C TYR A 238 -8.23 -12.08 4.37
N VAL A 239 -8.59 -12.64 3.20
CA VAL A 239 -9.62 -13.67 3.06
C VAL A 239 -9.03 -14.98 2.54
N GLY A 240 -9.76 -16.09 2.66
CA GLY A 240 -9.30 -17.36 2.14
C GLY A 240 -10.32 -18.48 2.17
N ASN A 241 -10.06 -19.51 1.37
CA ASN A 241 -10.94 -20.68 1.22
C ASN A 241 -10.31 -21.93 1.88
N ARG A 242 -10.27 -21.94 3.21
CA ARG A 242 -9.65 -23.03 3.99
C ARG A 242 -10.45 -24.34 3.94
N ASN A 243 -11.77 -24.24 3.82
CA ASN A 243 -12.68 -25.38 3.85
C ASN A 243 -12.98 -25.94 2.45
N GLY A 244 -12.45 -25.33 1.39
CA GLY A 244 -12.77 -25.69 0.00
C GLY A 244 -14.19 -25.31 -0.43
N ASP A 245 -14.92 -24.55 0.38
CA ASP A 245 -16.25 -24.06 0.08
C ASP A 245 -16.18 -22.81 -0.80
N SER A 246 -16.37 -23.00 -2.11
CA SER A 246 -16.29 -21.90 -3.07
C SER A 246 -17.49 -20.97 -2.99
N ALA A 247 -18.67 -21.45 -2.57
CA ALA A 247 -19.86 -20.62 -2.49
C ALA A 247 -19.75 -19.65 -1.31
N ASP A 248 -19.34 -20.14 -0.14
CA ASP A 248 -19.08 -19.32 1.04
C ASP A 248 -17.91 -18.34 0.79
N TYR A 249 -16.83 -18.81 0.17
CA TYR A 249 -15.68 -17.97 -0.16
C TYR A 249 -16.04 -16.81 -1.10
N LEU A 250 -16.88 -17.03 -2.12
CA LEU A 250 -17.33 -15.96 -3.01
C LEU A 250 -18.29 -14.98 -2.33
N ALA A 251 -18.97 -15.40 -1.26
CA ALA A 251 -19.83 -14.54 -0.44
C ALA A 251 -19.04 -13.66 0.55
N VAL A 252 -17.71 -13.84 0.68
CA VAL A 252 -16.88 -13.10 1.65
C VAL A 252 -16.95 -11.59 1.45
N THR A 253 -17.28 -11.10 0.24
CA THR A 253 -17.44 -9.68 -0.07
C THR A 253 -18.46 -9.00 0.84
N ASN A 254 -19.53 -9.67 1.26
CA ASN A 254 -20.50 -9.11 2.21
C ASN A 254 -19.86 -8.78 3.56
N SER A 255 -18.88 -9.59 4.00
CA SER A 255 -18.19 -9.35 5.25
C SER A 255 -17.10 -8.27 5.15
N VAL A 256 -16.63 -7.97 3.94
CA VAL A 256 -15.74 -6.84 3.65
C VAL A 256 -16.57 -5.55 3.65
N ASP A 257 -17.70 -5.55 2.97
CA ASP A 257 -18.66 -4.45 2.93
C ASP A 257 -19.09 -4.03 4.34
N ARG A 258 -19.48 -5.00 5.18
CA ARG A 258 -19.82 -4.75 6.59
C ARG A 258 -18.69 -4.12 7.40
N GLN A 259 -17.42 -4.47 7.12
CA GLN A 259 -16.27 -3.87 7.80
C GLN A 259 -16.11 -2.40 7.38
N ILE A 260 -16.25 -2.12 6.08
CA ILE A 260 -16.20 -0.76 5.54
C ILE A 260 -17.29 0.11 6.18
N GLU A 261 -18.53 -0.38 6.22
CA GLU A 261 -19.66 0.32 6.85
C GLU A 261 -19.43 0.57 8.35
N ALA A 262 -18.90 -0.42 9.07
CA ALA A 262 -18.66 -0.30 10.51
C ALA A 262 -17.60 0.76 10.83
N VAL A 263 -16.50 0.79 10.08
CA VAL A 263 -15.44 1.79 10.27
C VAL A 263 -15.92 3.16 9.78
N ASP A 264 -16.67 3.26 8.67
CA ASP A 264 -17.29 4.52 8.22
C ASP A 264 -18.23 5.10 9.31
N ALA A 265 -19.04 4.25 9.94
CA ALA A 265 -19.90 4.67 11.05
C ALA A 265 -19.09 5.17 12.25
N CYS A 266 -17.95 4.53 12.55
CA CYS A 266 -17.04 4.97 13.60
C CYS A 266 -16.46 6.38 13.29
N THR A 267 -16.01 6.63 12.06
CA THR A 267 -15.50 7.96 11.69
C THR A 267 -16.57 9.05 11.81
N ARG A 268 -17.82 8.73 11.47
CA ARG A 268 -18.97 9.65 11.64
C ARG A 268 -19.24 9.95 13.10
N LEU A 269 -19.30 8.92 13.94
CA LEU A 269 -19.51 9.07 15.37
C LEU A 269 -18.48 10.03 15.99
N VAL A 270 -17.20 9.80 15.70
CA VAL A 270 -16.11 10.62 16.26
C VAL A 270 -16.15 12.06 15.73
N SER A 271 -16.44 12.25 14.43
CA SER A 271 -16.62 13.58 13.84
C SER A 271 -17.74 14.38 14.54
N GLU A 272 -18.88 13.75 14.83
CA GLU A 272 -19.99 14.37 15.56
C GLU A 272 -19.64 14.68 17.02
N GLN A 273 -18.99 13.74 17.73
CA GLN A 273 -18.56 13.95 19.13
C GLN A 273 -17.57 15.10 19.25
N ARG A 274 -16.70 15.27 18.26
CA ARG A 274 -15.73 16.37 18.17
C ARG A 274 -16.34 17.66 17.63
N GLN A 275 -17.60 17.64 17.21
CA GLN A 275 -18.28 18.76 16.55
C GLN A 275 -17.47 19.30 15.35
N SER A 276 -16.84 18.37 14.62
CA SER A 276 -15.97 18.67 13.49
C SER A 276 -16.70 18.45 12.17
N ALA A 277 -16.65 19.43 11.28
CA ALA A 277 -17.11 19.26 9.90
C ALA A 277 -16.18 18.34 9.08
N GLU A 278 -14.94 18.14 9.53
CA GLU A 278 -13.97 17.25 8.92
C GLU A 278 -14.05 15.85 9.54
N ARG A 279 -13.89 14.85 8.68
CA ARG A 279 -13.97 13.42 8.99
C ARG A 279 -12.88 12.66 8.26
N ALA A 280 -12.19 11.77 8.98
CA ALA A 280 -11.24 10.86 8.36
C ALA A 280 -11.92 9.98 7.30
N ARG A 281 -11.29 9.87 6.14
CA ARG A 281 -11.70 8.95 5.06
C ARG A 281 -11.15 7.56 5.33
N LEU A 282 -11.59 6.57 4.57
CA LEU A 282 -11.10 5.20 4.70
C LEU A 282 -9.90 4.96 3.79
N CYS A 283 -8.88 4.28 4.30
CA CYS A 283 -7.72 3.83 3.54
C CYS A 283 -7.60 2.31 3.68
N PHE A 284 -8.06 1.56 2.68
CA PHE A 284 -7.97 0.10 2.70
C PHE A 284 -6.60 -0.33 2.16
N ASP A 285 -5.55 -0.12 2.95
CA ASP A 285 -4.14 -0.23 2.55
C ASP A 285 -3.53 -1.62 2.73
N GLU A 286 -4.30 -2.58 3.25
CA GLU A 286 -3.98 -4.02 3.19
C GLU A 286 -5.21 -4.85 2.85
N TRP A 287 -5.26 -5.38 1.63
CA TRP A 287 -6.29 -6.35 1.25
C TRP A 287 -5.74 -7.37 0.27
N ASN A 288 -6.00 -8.65 0.54
CA ASN A 288 -5.72 -9.70 -0.43
C ASN A 288 -6.40 -11.03 -0.04
N VAL A 289 -6.27 -12.02 -0.92
CA VAL A 289 -6.46 -13.42 -0.57
C VAL A 289 -5.13 -13.95 -0.02
N TRP A 290 -5.14 -14.41 1.23
CA TRP A 290 -3.97 -14.97 1.88
C TRP A 290 -4.40 -15.97 2.96
N TYR A 291 -4.12 -17.26 2.77
CA TYR A 291 -4.52 -18.31 3.71
C TYR A 291 -3.69 -19.59 3.72
N ARG A 292 -2.89 -19.89 2.69
CA ARG A 292 -2.09 -21.13 2.63
C ARG A 292 -0.67 -20.93 3.14
N ALA A 293 0.00 -19.85 2.72
CA ALA A 293 1.39 -19.57 3.07
C ALA A 293 1.46 -18.69 4.34
N ARG A 294 1.39 -19.27 5.54
CA ARG A 294 1.30 -18.52 6.82
C ARG A 294 2.59 -18.50 7.66
N GLY A 295 3.70 -19.02 7.16
CA GLY A 295 4.98 -19.03 7.89
C GLY A 295 5.72 -17.69 7.75
N GLY A 296 5.94 -16.99 8.87
CA GLY A 296 6.55 -15.65 8.94
C GLY A 296 7.94 -15.59 9.59
N ASP A 297 8.64 -16.71 9.75
CA ASP A 297 9.98 -16.75 10.34
C ASP A 297 11.06 -17.00 9.27
N GLY A 298 11.87 -15.98 9.00
CA GLY A 298 12.97 -16.03 8.05
C GLY A 298 14.23 -16.75 8.53
N GLY A 299 14.31 -17.16 9.81
CA GLY A 299 15.41 -17.94 10.35
C GLY A 299 16.79 -17.27 10.29
N GLY A 300 16.84 -15.94 10.12
CA GLY A 300 18.10 -15.21 9.90
C GLY A 300 18.71 -15.37 8.53
N ALA A 301 17.92 -15.82 7.56
CA ALA A 301 18.30 -15.74 6.17
C ALA A 301 18.13 -14.32 5.62
N PHE A 302 18.94 -14.00 4.62
CA PHE A 302 18.71 -12.89 3.70
C PHE A 302 17.68 -13.32 2.64
N ALA A 303 16.68 -12.47 2.38
CA ALA A 303 15.63 -12.68 1.39
C ALA A 303 14.97 -14.09 1.40
N PRO A 304 14.50 -14.60 2.56
CA PRO A 304 13.84 -15.90 2.63
C PRO A 304 12.53 -15.92 1.84
N ALA A 305 12.14 -17.09 1.33
CA ALA A 305 10.83 -17.28 0.73
C ALA A 305 9.74 -17.32 1.82
N LEU A 306 9.10 -16.18 2.08
CA LEU A 306 8.08 -16.00 3.11
C LEU A 306 6.75 -15.56 2.48
N LEU A 307 5.65 -16.09 3.02
CA LEU A 307 4.27 -15.69 2.68
C LEU A 307 3.91 -15.70 1.19
N GLU A 308 4.59 -16.52 0.39
CA GLU A 308 4.35 -16.63 -1.06
C GLU A 308 3.08 -17.46 -1.35
N GLU A 309 1.93 -16.80 -1.29
CA GLU A 309 0.65 -17.39 -1.67
C GLU A 309 0.66 -17.80 -3.15
N ARG A 310 0.39 -19.08 -3.41
CA ARG A 310 0.32 -19.59 -4.79
C ARG A 310 -1.13 -19.52 -5.27
N TYR A 311 -1.43 -18.48 -6.01
CA TYR A 311 -2.70 -18.35 -6.73
C TYR A 311 -2.74 -19.37 -7.87
N ASN A 312 -3.59 -20.38 -7.72
CA ASN A 312 -3.91 -21.30 -8.81
C ASN A 312 -5.26 -20.93 -9.40
N HIS A 313 -5.26 -20.40 -10.63
CA HIS A 313 -6.43 -20.46 -11.49
C HIS A 313 -6.67 -21.92 -11.91
N ARG A 314 -7.15 -22.78 -11.00
CA ARG A 314 -7.99 -23.87 -11.49
C ARG A 314 -9.28 -23.21 -11.91
N ARG A 315 -9.40 -22.90 -13.21
CA ARG A 315 -10.71 -22.75 -13.86
C ARG A 315 -11.45 -24.06 -13.60
N HIS A 316 -12.23 -24.15 -12.53
CA HIS A 316 -13.48 -24.89 -12.56
C HIS A 316 -14.48 -23.95 -13.24
N VAL A 317 -14.30 -23.77 -14.55
CA VAL A 317 -15.44 -23.53 -15.40
C VAL A 317 -15.97 -24.94 -15.65
N PRO A 318 -17.14 -25.33 -15.12
CA PRO A 318 -17.76 -26.58 -15.52
C PRO A 318 -17.87 -26.55 -17.06
N ASP A 319 -17.43 -27.61 -17.73
CA ASP A 319 -17.43 -27.75 -19.20
C ASP A 319 -18.84 -27.71 -19.85
N GLU A 320 -19.89 -27.30 -19.12
CA GLU A 320 -21.29 -27.32 -19.57
C GLU A 320 -21.90 -25.95 -19.91
N LEU A 321 -21.14 -24.85 -19.91
CA LEU A 321 -21.66 -23.51 -20.25
C LEU A 321 -21.07 -22.86 -21.52
N HIS A 322 -20.51 -23.65 -22.43
CA HIS A 322 -20.28 -23.26 -23.83
C HIS A 322 -21.13 -24.19 -24.71
N PRO A 323 -22.29 -23.76 -25.26
CA PRO A 323 -22.32 -22.71 -26.29
C PRO A 323 -23.63 -21.87 -26.31
N ALA A 324 -23.58 -20.59 -25.94
CA ALA A 324 -24.69 -19.66 -26.25
C ALA A 324 -24.27 -18.19 -26.21
N CYS A 325 -23.18 -17.81 -26.87
CA CYS A 325 -23.02 -16.41 -27.28
C CYS A 325 -22.13 -16.36 -28.52
N GLY A 326 -22.76 -16.39 -29.69
CA GLY A 326 -22.09 -16.14 -30.96
C GLY A 326 -21.79 -14.65 -31.08
N LEU A 327 -20.57 -14.26 -30.72
CA LEU A 327 -19.96 -13.03 -31.20
C LEU A 327 -18.72 -13.45 -32.00
N ARG A 328 -18.86 -13.42 -33.33
CA ARG A 328 -17.75 -13.56 -34.27
C ARG A 328 -17.00 -12.24 -34.30
N GLU A 329 -15.74 -12.23 -33.88
CA GLU A 329 -14.80 -11.17 -34.24
C GLU A 329 -14.28 -11.42 -35.66
N ASP A 330 -14.71 -10.60 -36.61
CA ASP A 330 -14.14 -10.56 -37.96
C ASP A 330 -12.78 -9.85 -37.91
N ARG A 331 -11.69 -10.63 -37.88
CA ARG A 331 -10.37 -10.15 -38.26
C ARG A 331 -10.19 -10.33 -39.76
N GLN A 332 -10.55 -9.31 -40.54
CA GLN A 332 -10.13 -9.25 -41.94
C GLN A 332 -8.71 -8.68 -42.08
N SER A 333 -7.89 -9.52 -42.70
CA SER A 333 -6.53 -9.36 -43.19
C SER A 333 -6.27 -8.07 -43.98
N ARG A 334 -5.15 -7.41 -43.68
CA ARG A 334 -4.48 -6.48 -44.61
C ARG A 334 -3.75 -7.28 -45.70
N PRO A 335 -3.90 -6.97 -46.99
CA PRO A 335 -3.03 -7.53 -48.02
C PRO A 335 -1.78 -6.66 -48.22
N THR A 336 -0.68 -7.37 -48.41
CA THR A 336 0.63 -6.89 -48.84
C THR A 336 0.62 -6.42 -50.29
N GLY A 337 1.14 -5.21 -50.50
CA GLY A 337 2.02 -4.77 -51.60
C GLY A 337 1.63 -5.00 -53.07
N GLU A 338 1.58 -3.91 -53.84
CA GLU A 338 2.28 -3.85 -55.13
C GLU A 338 2.53 -2.41 -55.56
N ARG A 339 3.74 -2.17 -56.10
CA ARG A 339 4.19 -0.89 -56.66
C ARG A 339 3.69 -0.79 -58.10
N HIS A 340 3.15 0.35 -58.50
CA HIS A 340 3.28 0.81 -59.89
C HIS A 340 3.37 2.33 -59.99
N ARG A 341 4.39 2.77 -60.75
CA ARG A 341 4.65 4.15 -61.14
C ARG A 341 3.72 4.59 -62.29
N SER A 342 3.27 5.84 -62.23
CA SER A 342 3.03 6.82 -63.31
C SER A 342 2.07 7.86 -62.72
N GLY A 343 2.25 9.18 -62.76
CA GLY A 343 3.00 10.03 -63.68
C GLY A 343 2.03 10.84 -64.53
N HIS A 344 1.34 11.85 -63.97
CA HIS A 344 0.91 13.05 -64.69
C HIS A 344 0.22 14.07 -63.77
N ASP A 345 0.85 15.25 -63.66
CA ASP A 345 0.21 16.57 -63.53
C ASP A 345 -0.43 16.91 -64.91
N PRO A 346 -1.52 17.72 -65.04
CA PRO A 346 -1.47 19.16 -64.75
C PRO A 346 -2.76 19.77 -64.16
N ARG A 347 -2.60 20.64 -63.15
CA ARG A 347 -3.03 22.07 -63.12
C ARG A 347 -3.24 22.61 -61.71
#